data_AF-A0A8T4ZQ66-F1
#
_entry.id   AF-A0A8T4ZQ66-F1
#
_cell.length_a   1.000
_cell.length_b   1.000
_cell.length_c   1.000
_cell.angle_alpha   90.00
_cell.angle_beta   90.00
_cell.angle_gamma   90.00
#
_symmetry.space_group_name_H-M   'P 1'
#
loop_
_entity.id
_entity.type
_entity.pdbx_description
1 polymer ?
#
loop_
_entity_poly.entity_id
_entity_poly.type
_entity_poly.pdbx_seq_one_letter_code
_entity_poly.pdbx_strand_id
1 'polypeptide(L)'
;MPKQVSFQGKCPRCGQIYHSRYRTDVIVCDCWRKCPICGAEMQPYTPDPTTTYTKDGKRELAILMVCNNTSEHPSNSPFYSTQKPVEVELS
;
A
#
# COMPACT_ATOMS: atom_id res chain seq x y z
N MET A 1 -30.22 -10.66 23.93
CA MET A 1 -28.83 -10.39 23.50
C MET A 1 -28.88 -9.26 22.47
N PRO A 2 -28.27 -8.09 22.69
CA PRO A 2 -28.36 -7.00 21.72
C PRO A 2 -27.61 -7.40 20.45
N LYS A 3 -28.29 -7.24 19.31
CA LYS A 3 -27.77 -7.47 17.96
C LYS A 3 -26.60 -6.51 17.76
N GLN A 4 -25.36 -7.00 17.72
CA GLN A 4 -24.21 -6.16 17.40
C GLN A 4 -24.40 -5.67 15.96
N VAL A 5 -24.61 -4.37 15.81
CA VAL A 5 -24.59 -3.71 14.50
C VAL A 5 -23.12 -3.57 14.14
N SER A 6 -22.62 -4.42 13.24
CA SER A 6 -21.32 -4.26 12.62
C SER A 6 -21.49 -3.52 11.30
N PHE A 7 -20.72 -2.44 11.13
CA PHE A 7 -20.59 -1.74 9.87
C PHE A 7 -19.52 -2.44 9.04
N GLN A 8 -19.68 -2.42 7.71
CA GLN A 8 -18.73 -3.07 6.81
C GLN A 8 -18.27 -2.09 5.74
N GLY A 9 -17.01 -2.21 5.35
CA GLY A 9 -16.42 -1.42 4.27
C GLY A 9 -15.51 -2.28 3.42
N LYS A 10 -15.46 -2.01 2.12
CA LYS A 10 -14.61 -2.72 1.17
C LYS A 10 -13.52 -1.79 0.68
N CYS A 11 -12.26 -2.21 0.77
CA CYS A 11 -11.16 -1.46 0.18
C CYS A 11 -11.36 -1.37 -1.35
N PRO A 12 -11.40 -0.18 -1.95
CA PRO A 12 -11.62 -0.02 -3.39
C PRO A 12 -10.42 -0.51 -4.23
N ARG A 13 -9.26 -0.77 -3.61
CA ARG A 13 -8.05 -1.24 -4.31
C ARG A 13 -7.88 -2.75 -4.32
N CYS A 14 -7.79 -3.37 -3.14
CA CYS A 14 -7.57 -4.82 -3.04
C CYS A 14 -8.87 -5.61 -2.86
N GLY A 15 -9.99 -4.94 -2.59
CA GLY A 15 -11.29 -5.57 -2.36
C GLY A 15 -11.45 -6.23 -0.99
N GLN A 16 -10.49 -6.07 -0.09
CA GLN A 16 -10.56 -6.62 1.27
C GLN A 16 -11.70 -5.98 2.06
N ILE A 17 -12.45 -6.82 2.78
CA ILE A 17 -13.60 -6.42 3.59
C ILE A 17 -13.13 -6.19 5.02
N TYR A 18 -13.50 -5.04 5.57
CA TYR A 18 -13.24 -4.64 6.94
C TYR A 18 -14.56 -4.48 7.69
N HIS A 19 -14.54 -4.79 8.98
CA HIS A 19 -15.68 -4.66 9.87
C HIS A 19 -15.33 -3.80 11.07
N SER A 20 -16.24 -2.92 11.47
CA SER A 20 -16.13 -2.18 12.72
C SER A 20 -17.46 -2.13 13.47
N ARG A 21 -17.38 -1.90 14.78
CA ARG A 21 -18.52 -1.62 15.65
C ARG A 21 -19.09 -0.21 15.43
N TYR A 22 -18.29 0.74 14.93
CA TYR A 22 -18.70 2.13 14.76
C TYR A 22 -18.51 2.58 13.31
N ARG A 23 -19.51 3.29 12.78
CA ARG A 23 -19.45 3.86 11.43
C ARG A 23 -18.38 4.95 11.29
N THR A 24 -18.00 5.59 12.40
CA THR A 24 -17.01 6.68 12.44
C THR A 24 -15.57 6.20 12.54
N ASP A 25 -15.32 4.89 12.66
CA ASP A 25 -13.97 4.38 12.74
C ASP A 25 -13.24 4.56 11.41
N VAL A 26 -12.03 5.12 11.48
CA VAL A 26 -11.15 5.27 10.32
C VAL A 26 -10.34 3.98 10.17
N ILE A 27 -10.66 3.20 9.14
CA ILE A 27 -9.90 1.99 8.79
C ILE A 27 -9.00 2.31 7.61
N VAL A 28 -7.70 2.15 7.77
CA VAL A 28 -6.73 2.29 6.68
C VAL A 28 -6.32 0.90 6.20
N CYS A 29 -6.60 0.61 4.93
CA CYS A 29 -6.15 -0.62 4.29
C CYS A 29 -4.63 -0.58 4.07
N ASP A 30 -3.96 -1.69 4.37
CA ASP A 30 -2.53 -1.89 4.29
C ASP A 30 -2.06 -2.51 2.96
N CYS A 31 -2.95 -2.63 1.96
CA CYS A 31 -2.60 -3.17 0.64
C CYS A 31 -1.45 -2.42 -0.06
N TRP A 32 -1.22 -1.15 0.28
CA TRP A 32 -0.09 -0.35 -0.21
C TRP A 32 1.27 -0.84 0.30
N ARG A 33 1.30 -1.69 1.34
CA ARG A 33 2.51 -2.32 1.89
C ARG A 33 2.81 -3.67 1.27
N LYS A 34 1.95 -4.19 0.40
CA LYS A 34 2.14 -5.50 -0.24
C LYS A 34 2.53 -5.32 -1.70
N CYS A 35 3.53 -6.08 -2.14
CA CYS A 35 3.96 -6.08 -3.52
C CYS A 35 2.83 -6.69 -4.39
N PRO A 36 2.34 -5.98 -5.42
CA PRO A 36 1.28 -6.51 -6.29
C PRO A 36 1.78 -7.64 -7.21
N ILE A 37 3.10 -7.85 -7.30
CA ILE A 37 3.71 -8.89 -8.13
C ILE A 37 3.83 -10.20 -7.34
N CYS A 38 4.50 -10.17 -6.19
CA CYS A 38 4.84 -11.38 -5.44
C CYS A 38 4.14 -11.50 -4.08
N GLY A 39 3.32 -10.52 -3.68
CA GLY A 39 2.61 -10.52 -2.39
C GLY A 39 3.48 -10.26 -1.15
N ALA A 40 4.80 -10.15 -1.30
CA ALA A 40 5.72 -9.87 -0.20
C ALA A 40 5.48 -8.49 0.42
N GLU A 41 5.86 -8.31 1.67
CA GLU A 41 5.83 -7.00 2.31
C GLU A 41 6.91 -6.10 1.73
N MET A 42 6.51 -4.90 1.35
CA MET A 42 7.40 -3.87 0.81
C MET A 42 8.07 -3.11 1.95
N GLN A 43 9.25 -2.54 1.67
CA GLN A 43 9.98 -1.69 2.59
C GLN A 43 9.83 -0.22 2.17
N PRO A 44 9.89 0.76 3.10
CA PRO A 44 9.94 2.17 2.74
C PRO A 44 11.11 2.46 1.79
N TYR A 45 10.85 3.20 0.71
CA TYR A 45 11.89 3.59 -0.21
C TYR A 45 12.72 4.74 0.38
N THR A 46 14.03 4.55 0.47
CA THR A 46 14.99 5.59 0.87
C THR A 46 15.92 5.84 -0.31
N PRO A 47 15.81 6.99 -1.00
CA PRO A 47 16.73 7.32 -2.08
C PRO A 47 18.14 7.51 -1.55
N ASP A 48 19.13 7.07 -2.33
CA ASP A 48 20.54 7.29 -2.00
C ASP A 48 20.86 8.80 -2.16
N PRO A 49 21.37 9.47 -1.11
CA PRO A 49 21.71 10.89 -1.19
C PRO A 49 22.89 11.19 -2.12
N THR A 50 23.66 10.19 -2.54
CA THR A 50 24.86 10.35 -3.39
C THR A 50 24.57 10.23 -4.88
N THR A 51 23.46 9.58 -5.27
CA THR A 51 22.99 9.58 -6.65
C THR A 51 22.39 10.95 -6.96
N THR A 52 23.17 11.81 -7.62
CA THR A 52 22.69 13.09 -8.16
C THR A 52 21.38 12.85 -8.89
N TYR A 53 20.30 13.44 -8.37
CA TYR A 53 18.96 13.48 -8.96
C TYR A 53 19.06 13.40 -10.49
N THR A 54 18.45 12.36 -11.08
CA THR A 54 18.31 12.30 -12.55
C THR A 54 17.76 13.66 -13.03
N LYS A 55 18.15 14.12 -14.22
CA LYS A 55 17.87 15.48 -14.75
C LYS A 55 16.41 15.98 -14.57
N ASP A 56 15.46 15.06 -14.35
CA ASP A 56 14.06 15.35 -14.09
C ASP A 56 13.55 15.09 -12.66
N GLY A 57 14.31 14.42 -11.76
CA GLY A 57 14.20 14.34 -10.27
C GLY A 57 12.85 14.03 -9.58
N LYS A 58 11.74 14.13 -10.30
CA LYS A 58 10.36 14.19 -9.80
C LYS A 58 9.76 12.80 -9.62
N ARG A 59 10.28 11.79 -10.33
CA ARG A 59 9.74 10.42 -10.30
C ARG A 59 10.16 9.67 -9.04
N GLU A 60 11.40 9.85 -8.57
CA GLU A 60 11.91 9.17 -7.37
C GLU A 60 11.27 9.71 -6.08
N LEU A 61 11.00 11.01 -6.01
CA LEU A 61 10.33 11.64 -4.86
C LEU A 61 8.89 11.14 -4.62
N ALA A 62 8.27 10.55 -5.65
CA ALA A 62 6.92 9.99 -5.53
C ALA A 62 6.91 8.54 -5.03
N ILE A 63 8.07 7.85 -5.02
CA ILE A 63 8.17 6.46 -4.59
C ILE A 63 8.08 6.41 -3.07
N LEU A 64 7.16 5.59 -2.57
CA LEU A 64 6.92 5.41 -1.14
C LEU A 64 7.48 4.09 -0.64
N MET A 65 7.32 3.03 -1.43
CA MET A 65 7.68 1.67 -1.05
C MET A 65 8.48 0.99 -2.16
N VAL A 66 9.36 0.07 -1.78
CA VAL A 66 10.13 -0.79 -2.68
C VAL A 66 10.02 -2.26 -2.26
N CYS A 67 9.90 -3.15 -3.24
CA CYS A 67 10.04 -4.58 -3.04
C CYS A 67 11.34 -5.04 -3.70
N ASN A 68 12.27 -5.54 -2.88
CA ASN A 68 13.58 -6.03 -3.33
C ASN A 68 13.62 -7.55 -3.58
N ASN A 69 12.46 -8.21 -3.60
CA ASN A 69 12.36 -9.64 -3.92
C ASN A 69 12.46 -9.86 -5.44
N THR A 70 13.61 -9.51 -6.00
CA THR A 70 13.82 -9.46 -7.45
C THR A 70 13.70 -10.83 -8.11
N SER A 71 14.03 -11.91 -7.41
CA SER A 71 13.91 -13.28 -7.92
C SER A 71 12.47 -13.70 -8.24
N GLU A 72 11.49 -13.12 -7.56
CA GLU A 72 10.06 -13.39 -7.77
C GLU A 72 9.42 -12.37 -8.74
N HIS A 73 10.21 -11.45 -9.29
CA HIS A 73 9.71 -10.43 -10.22
C HIS A 73 10.05 -10.80 -11.67
N PRO A 74 9.12 -10.63 -12.64
CA PRO A 74 9.34 -10.99 -14.04
C PRO A 74 10.57 -10.35 -14.69
N SER A 75 10.94 -9.14 -14.26
CA SER A 75 12.07 -8.37 -14.79
C SER A 75 13.37 -8.55 -14.00
N ASN A 76 13.41 -9.42 -12.99
CA ASN A 76 14.53 -9.55 -12.05
C ASN A 76 14.99 -8.19 -11.47
N SER A 77 14.05 -7.27 -11.26
CA SER A 77 14.33 -5.90 -10.79
C SER A 77 13.43 -5.54 -9.60
N PRO A 78 13.81 -4.57 -8.76
CA PRO A 78 12.94 -4.10 -7.70
C PRO A 78 11.63 -3.54 -8.25
N PHE A 79 10.55 -3.71 -7.49
CA PHE A 79 9.27 -3.05 -7.77
C PHE A 79 9.15 -1.81 -6.90
N TYR A 80 8.96 -0.65 -7.52
CA TYR A 80 8.79 0.63 -6.85
C TYR A 80 7.31 1.04 -6.88
N SER A 81 6.76 1.39 -5.72
CA SER A 81 5.36 1.76 -5.55
C SER A 81 5.24 3.20 -5.10
N THR A 82 4.36 3.95 -5.78
CA THR A 82 3.90 5.28 -5.39
C THR A 82 2.53 5.21 -4.68
N GLN A 83 2.11 4.00 -4.29
CA GLN A 83 0.78 3.75 -3.77
C GLN A 83 0.63 4.30 -2.35
N LYS A 84 -0.28 5.27 -2.18
CA LYS A 84 -0.63 5.83 -0.86
C LYS A 84 -1.57 4.89 -0.07
N PRO A 85 -1.58 4.97 1.27
CA PRO A 85 -2.61 4.34 2.09
C PRO A 85 -4.02 4.71 1.64
N VAL A 86 -4.96 3.79 1.80
CA VAL A 86 -6.36 3.98 1.40
C VAL A 86 -7.25 3.83 2.60
N GLU A 87 -8.04 4.86 2.87
CA GLU A 87 -9.11 4.81 3.86
C GLU A 87 -10.30 4.00 3.32
N VAL A 88 -10.87 3.17 4.17
CA VAL A 88 -12.02 2.32 3.85
C VAL A 88 -13.26 2.98 4.44
N GLU A 89 -14.20 3.34 3.57
CA GLU A 89 -15.49 3.88 3.97
C GLU A 89 -16.40 2.75 4.48
N LEU A 90 -16.94 2.95 5.69
CA LEU A 90 -17.86 2.01 6.34
C LEU A 90 -19.32 2.37 6.02
N SER A 91 -20.06 1.38 5.52
CA SER A 91 -21.50 1.43 5.21
C SER A 91 -22.32 0.58 6.17
#